data_AF-A0A377XFA6-F1
#
_entry.id   AF-A0A377XFA6-F1
#
_cell.length_a   1.000
_cell.length_b   1.000
_cell.length_c   1.000
_cell.angle_alpha   90.00
_cell.angle_beta   90.00
_cell.angle_gamma   90.00
#
_symmetry.space_group_name_H-M   'P 1'
#
loop_
_entity.id
_entity.type
_entity.pdbx_description
1 polymer ?
#
loop_
_entity_poly.entity_id
_entity_poly.type
_entity_poly.pdbx_seq_one_letter_code
_entity_poly.pdbx_strand_id
1 'polypeptide(L)'
;MNSIGGFSNSGEGGEDPARYGTNKVSRIKQVASGRFGVTPAYLVNADVIQIKVAQGGNRVKVASCRVIKSPRTSPNCAIRYRGVTLISPPPHHDIYSIEDLAQLIFDLKAGQSESDDFGQTGF
;
A
#
# COMPACT_ATOMS: atom_id res chain seq x y z
N MET A 1 -6.56 7.20 15.21
CA MET A 1 -7.41 7.81 14.16
C MET A 1 -8.77 7.14 14.12
N ASN A 2 -8.84 5.82 13.92
CA ASN A 2 -10.12 5.11 13.87
C ASN A 2 -11.00 5.31 15.12
N SER A 3 -10.44 5.22 16.33
CA SER A 3 -11.20 5.46 17.58
C SER A 3 -11.80 6.87 17.72
N ILE A 4 -11.30 7.85 16.97
CA ILE A 4 -11.77 9.24 16.99
C ILE A 4 -12.51 9.61 15.68
N GLY A 5 -12.88 8.61 14.86
CA GLY A 5 -13.54 8.80 13.57
C GLY A 5 -12.66 9.32 12.44
N GLY A 6 -11.39 9.60 12.71
CA GLY A 6 -10.44 10.12 11.72
C GLY A 6 -9.82 9.03 10.83
N PHE A 7 -9.12 9.45 9.78
CA PHE A 7 -8.43 8.56 8.85
C PHE A 7 -6.92 8.53 9.12
N SER A 8 -6.33 7.34 9.12
CA SER A 8 -4.88 7.13 9.08
C SER A 8 -4.45 6.52 7.76
N ASN A 9 -3.23 6.85 7.33
CA ASN A 9 -2.63 6.36 6.11
C ASN A 9 -1.56 5.29 6.38
N SER A 10 -1.60 4.20 5.61
CA SER A 10 -0.63 3.09 5.64
C SER A 10 0.80 3.48 5.22
N GLY A 11 0.95 4.54 4.42
CA GLY A 11 2.23 4.93 3.81
C GLY A 11 2.66 4.00 2.68
N GLU A 12 3.92 4.14 2.25
CA GLU A 12 4.44 3.46 1.05
C GLU A 12 4.79 1.99 1.25
N GLY A 13 4.86 1.51 2.50
CA GLY A 13 5.43 0.19 2.82
C GLY A 13 4.43 -0.95 2.80
N GLY A 14 3.18 -0.71 2.42
CA GLY A 14 2.06 -1.64 2.58
C GLY A 14 1.57 -1.72 4.02
N GLU A 15 0.66 -2.66 4.29
CA GLU A 15 0.11 -2.90 5.63
C GLU A 15 0.15 -4.39 5.99
N ASP A 16 0.31 -4.68 7.28
CA ASP A 16 0.29 -6.04 7.81
C ASP A 16 -1.14 -6.62 7.72
N PRO A 17 -1.36 -7.79 7.09
CA PRO A 17 -2.67 -8.44 7.04
C PRO A 17 -3.30 -8.68 8.41
N ALA A 18 -2.51 -8.85 9.47
CA ALA A 18 -3.03 -9.01 10.84
C ALA A 18 -3.76 -7.76 11.37
N ARG A 19 -3.64 -6.61 10.70
CA ARG A 19 -4.37 -5.37 11.05
C ARG A 19 -5.74 -5.31 10.41
N TYR A 20 -6.01 -6.09 9.37
CA TYR A 20 -7.30 -6.10 8.68
C TYR A 20 -8.43 -6.55 9.62
N GLY A 21 -9.62 -5.95 9.48
CA GLY A 21 -10.75 -6.19 10.38
C GLY A 21 -10.56 -5.69 11.83
N THR A 22 -9.44 -5.04 12.15
CA THR A 22 -9.20 -4.49 13.50
C THR A 22 -9.28 -2.97 13.53
N ASN A 23 -9.44 -2.39 14.73
CA ASN A 23 -9.37 -0.94 14.93
C ASN A 23 -7.98 -0.34 14.61
N LYS A 24 -6.97 -1.17 14.31
CA LYS A 24 -5.65 -0.71 13.86
C LYS A 24 -5.53 -0.60 12.35
N VAL A 25 -6.56 -0.94 11.56
CA VAL A 25 -6.49 -0.85 10.09
C VAL A 25 -6.28 0.59 9.61
N SER A 26 -5.43 0.81 8.62
CA SER A 26 -5.28 2.13 8.01
C SER A 26 -6.38 2.32 6.97
N ARG A 27 -7.32 3.24 7.23
CA ARG A 27 -8.44 3.52 6.31
C ARG A 27 -7.99 4.06 4.95
N ILE A 28 -6.88 4.81 4.92
CA ILE A 28 -6.24 5.24 3.68
C ILE A 28 -5.10 4.28 3.33
N LYS A 29 -5.17 3.70 2.13
CA LYS A 29 -4.14 2.83 1.57
C LYS A 29 -3.39 3.56 0.47
N GLN A 30 -2.07 3.56 0.52
CA GLN A 30 -1.23 4.33 -0.38
C GLN A 30 -0.60 3.44 -1.45
N VAL A 31 -0.70 3.90 -2.69
CA VAL A 31 -0.08 3.28 -3.86
C VAL A 31 1.00 4.23 -4.36
N ALA A 32 2.26 3.84 -4.17
CA ALA A 32 3.43 4.60 -4.62
C ALA A 32 4.18 3.84 -5.72
N SER A 33 5.15 4.50 -6.35
CA SER A 33 5.90 3.98 -7.49
C SER A 33 6.54 2.60 -7.26
N GLY A 34 7.01 2.32 -6.04
CA GLY A 34 7.58 1.02 -5.68
C GLY A 34 6.56 -0.13 -5.54
N ARG A 35 5.25 0.18 -5.50
CA ARG A 35 4.15 -0.80 -5.29
C ARG A 35 4.38 -1.74 -4.10
N PHE A 36 5.04 -1.23 -3.07
CA PHE A 36 5.50 -2.03 -1.97
C PHE A 36 4.32 -2.50 -1.10
N GLY A 37 4.09 -3.82 -1.07
CA GLY A 37 3.02 -4.41 -0.28
C GLY A 37 1.61 -4.09 -0.81
N VAL A 38 1.50 -3.70 -2.08
CA VAL A 38 0.21 -3.55 -2.77
C VAL A 38 -0.24 -4.94 -3.23
N THR A 39 -1.30 -5.46 -2.63
CA THR A 39 -1.91 -6.75 -2.94
C THR A 39 -3.44 -6.59 -3.07
N PRO A 40 -4.18 -7.52 -3.69
CA PRO A 40 -5.64 -7.44 -3.75
C PRO A 40 -6.27 -7.27 -2.36
N ALA A 41 -5.85 -8.09 -1.39
CA ALA A 41 -6.31 -7.98 0.01
C ALA A 41 -6.00 -6.62 0.64
N TYR A 42 -4.90 -5.97 0.26
CA TYR A 42 -4.57 -4.63 0.73
C TYR A 42 -5.52 -3.57 0.16
N LEU A 43 -5.92 -3.68 -1.11
CA LEU A 43 -6.82 -2.74 -1.79
C LEU A 43 -8.28 -2.86 -1.30
N VAL A 44 -8.75 -4.08 -1.04
CA VAL A 44 -10.09 -4.34 -0.46
C VAL A 44 -10.26 -3.72 0.92
N ASN A 45 -9.20 -3.78 1.73
CA ASN A 45 -9.23 -3.25 3.09
C ASN A 45 -8.97 -1.73 3.15
N ALA A 46 -9.28 -1.00 2.07
CA ALA A 46 -9.12 0.43 1.94
C ALA A 46 -10.47 1.14 1.82
N ASP A 47 -10.71 2.15 2.66
CA ASP A 47 -11.84 3.06 2.45
C ASP A 47 -11.49 4.10 1.38
N VAL A 48 -10.21 4.47 1.32
CA VAL A 48 -9.68 5.45 0.37
C VAL A 48 -8.33 4.96 -0.15
N ILE A 49 -8.17 4.96 -1.46
CA ILE A 49 -6.88 4.71 -2.11
C ILE A 49 -6.23 6.05 -2.46
N GLN A 50 -4.98 6.23 -2.06
CA GLN A 50 -4.16 7.39 -2.40
C GLN A 50 -3.05 6.98 -3.37
N ILE A 51 -3.07 7.53 -4.59
CA ILE A 51 -1.94 7.46 -5.52
C ILE A 51 -0.93 8.53 -5.11
N LYS A 52 0.29 8.13 -4.73
CA LYS A 52 1.35 9.06 -4.32
C LYS A 52 2.25 9.39 -5.51
N VAL A 53 1.90 10.45 -6.24
CA VAL A 53 2.71 10.96 -7.36
C VAL A 53 4.02 11.62 -6.89
N ALA A 54 3.98 12.39 -5.80
CA ALA A 54 5.15 13.09 -5.27
C ALA A 54 5.03 13.34 -3.75
N GLN A 55 6.12 13.75 -3.10
CA GLN A 55 6.13 14.22 -1.71
C GLN A 55 6.98 15.50 -1.58
N GLY A 56 6.47 16.53 -0.90
CA GLY A 56 7.14 17.82 -0.73
C GLY A 56 8.41 17.81 0.15
N GLY A 57 8.83 16.66 0.67
CA GLY A 57 10.07 16.50 1.42
C GLY A 57 11.09 15.71 0.63
N ASN A 58 12.24 16.32 0.34
CA ASN A 58 13.38 15.78 -0.42
C ASN A 58 14.14 14.65 0.30
N ARG A 59 13.43 13.73 0.94
CA ARG A 59 14.03 12.50 1.47
C ARG A 59 13.46 11.34 0.68
N VAL A 60 14.29 10.77 -0.19
CA VAL A 60 14.09 9.39 -0.66
C VAL A 60 13.82 8.55 0.57
N LYS A 61 12.57 8.10 0.75
CA LYS A 61 12.22 7.21 1.85
C LYS A 61 12.82 5.86 1.50
N VAL A 62 14.02 5.62 2.02
CA VAL A 62 14.58 4.29 2.08
C VAL A 62 13.68 3.45 2.97
N ALA A 63 12.84 2.61 2.36
CA ALA A 63 12.24 1.52 3.11
C ALA A 63 13.41 0.59 3.46
N SER A 64 14.02 0.77 4.62
CA SER A 64 15.08 -0.13 5.04
C SER A 64 14.42 -1.37 5.63
N CYS A 65 14.55 -2.53 4.98
CA CYS A 65 14.47 -3.82 5.67
C CYS A 65 15.78 -4.00 6.46
N ARG A 66 16.10 -3.05 7.37
CA ARG A 66 17.23 -3.20 8.27
C ARG A 66 16.91 -4.33 9.24
N VAL A 67 17.83 -5.28 9.34
CA VAL A 67 17.89 -6.26 10.43
C VAL A 67 18.27 -5.50 11.69
N ILE A 68 17.32 -4.79 12.30
CA ILE A 68 17.43 -4.47 13.72
C ILE A 68 16.88 -5.71 14.42
N LYS A 69 17.60 -6.24 15.42
CA LYS A 69 17.19 -7.33 16.31
C LYS A 69 15.92 -6.95 17.09
N SER A 70 14.81 -6.77 16.39
CA SER A 70 13.48 -6.51 16.92
C SER A 70 12.55 -7.48 16.21
N PRO A 71 11.66 -8.17 16.93
CA PRO A 71 10.66 -9.06 16.33
C PRO A 71 9.66 -8.29 15.44
N ARG A 72 9.71 -6.94 15.40
CA ARG A 72 8.89 -6.09 14.54
C ARG A 72 9.52 -5.89 13.15
N THR A 73 9.85 -6.98 12.46
CA THR A 73 10.08 -6.87 11.02
C THR A 73 8.71 -6.65 10.37
N SER A 74 8.54 -5.59 9.59
CA SER A 74 7.28 -5.40 8.85
C SER A 74 7.05 -6.65 7.97
N PRO A 75 5.87 -7.29 8.02
CA PRO A 75 5.61 -8.52 7.25
C PRO A 75 5.80 -8.32 5.74
N ASN A 76 5.79 -7.07 5.28
CA ASN A 76 6.08 -6.69 3.89
C ASN A 76 7.56 -6.84 3.48
N CYS A 77 8.46 -7.18 4.42
CA CYS A 77 9.80 -7.66 4.07
C CYS A 77 9.80 -9.11 3.54
N ALA A 78 8.72 -9.88 3.67
CA ALA A 78 8.72 -11.30 3.28
C ALA A 78 8.88 -11.54 1.76
N ILE A 79 8.44 -10.60 0.92
CA ILE A 79 8.66 -10.64 -0.55
C ILE A 79 10.08 -10.15 -0.93
N ARG A 80 10.93 -9.80 0.05
CA ARG A 80 12.13 -8.99 -0.18
C ARG A 80 13.40 -9.64 0.35
N TYR A 81 14.50 -9.41 -0.36
CA TYR A 81 15.83 -9.79 0.12
C TYR A 81 16.14 -9.06 1.43
N ARG A 82 16.32 -9.83 2.51
CA ARG A 82 16.64 -9.32 3.85
C ARG A 82 17.97 -8.57 3.80
N GLY A 83 18.01 -7.35 4.34
CA GLY A 83 19.23 -6.55 4.42
C GLY A 83 19.53 -5.66 3.23
N VAL A 84 18.67 -5.63 2.19
CA VAL A 84 18.84 -4.71 1.05
C VAL A 84 18.08 -3.40 1.29
N THR A 85 18.73 -2.28 0.97
CA THR A 85 18.10 -0.95 0.97
C THR A 85 17.12 -0.85 -0.18
N LEU A 86 15.86 -0.48 0.09
CA LEU A 86 14.85 -0.31 -0.94
C LEU A 86 14.68 1.16 -1.25
N ILE A 87 14.92 1.50 -2.51
CA ILE A 87 14.70 2.82 -3.07
C ILE A 87 13.57 2.69 -4.07
N SER A 88 12.47 3.43 -3.86
CA SER A 88 11.40 3.49 -4.83
C SER A 88 11.86 4.27 -6.07
N PRO A 89 11.46 3.86 -7.29
CA PRO A 89 11.74 4.65 -8.49
C PRO A 89 11.10 6.05 -8.38
N PRO A 90 11.71 7.11 -8.94
CA PRO A 90 11.16 8.46 -8.82
C PRO A 90 9.77 8.61 -9.47
N PRO A 91 9.53 8.17 -10.74
CA PRO A 91 8.17 8.12 -11.29
C PRO A 91 7.51 6.76 -11.02
N HIS A 92 6.18 6.78 -11.07
CA HIS A 92 5.42 5.56 -11.30
C HIS A 92 5.73 5.04 -12.72
N HIS A 93 6.13 3.78 -12.85
CA HIS A 93 6.46 3.16 -14.15
C HIS A 93 5.22 2.91 -15.03
N ASP A 94 4.04 3.18 -14.50
CA ASP A 94 2.74 3.02 -15.15
C ASP A 94 1.99 4.36 -15.23
N ILE A 95 2.69 5.49 -15.07
CA ILE A 95 2.13 6.84 -15.23
C ILE A 95 3.12 7.70 -16.01
N TYR A 96 3.00 7.72 -17.33
CA TYR A 96 3.79 8.60 -18.21
C TYR A 96 2.95 9.71 -18.84
N SER A 97 1.63 9.56 -18.83
CA SER A 97 0.68 10.58 -19.27
C SER A 97 -0.55 10.69 -18.34
N ILE A 98 -1.44 11.64 -18.63
CA ILE A 98 -2.68 11.81 -17.87
C ILE A 98 -3.67 10.65 -18.13
N GLU A 99 -3.61 10.08 -19.32
CA GLU A 99 -4.37 8.90 -19.71
C GLU A 99 -3.91 7.66 -18.93
N ASP A 100 -2.61 7.50 -18.72
CA ASP A 100 -2.07 6.42 -17.88
C ASP A 100 -2.53 6.56 -16.42
N LEU A 101 -2.59 7.79 -15.90
CA LEU A 101 -3.15 8.03 -14.56
C LEU A 101 -4.63 7.64 -14.52
N ALA A 102 -5.39 7.94 -15.56
CA ALA A 102 -6.79 7.55 -15.66
C ALA A 102 -6.94 6.02 -15.70
N GLN A 103 -6.08 5.33 -16.43
CA GLN A 103 -6.04 3.86 -16.48
C GLN A 103 -5.75 3.27 -15.10
N LEU A 104 -4.75 3.82 -14.39
CA LEU A 104 -4.45 3.36 -13.04
C LEU A 104 -5.62 3.59 -12.06
N ILE A 105 -6.33 4.72 -12.17
CA ILE A 105 -7.54 4.96 -11.36
C ILE A 105 -8.61 3.92 -11.66
N PHE A 106 -8.79 3.56 -12.94
CA PHE A 106 -9.72 2.52 -13.35
C PHE A 106 -9.33 1.16 -12.75
N ASP A 107 -8.07 0.76 -12.89
CA ASP A 107 -7.57 -0.54 -12.40
C ASP A 107 -7.70 -0.65 -10.87
N LEU A 108 -7.40 0.44 -10.14
CA LEU A 108 -7.53 0.46 -8.68
C LEU A 108 -8.98 0.34 -8.21
N LYS A 109 -9.93 0.91 -8.95
CA LYS A 109 -11.36 0.74 -8.68
C LYS A 109 -11.81 -0.69 -8.98
N ALA A 110 -11.40 -1.24 -10.12
CA ALA A 110 -11.73 -2.60 -10.52
C ALA A 110 -11.19 -3.62 -9.51
N GLY A 111 -9.94 -3.45 -9.05
CA GLY A 111 -9.32 -4.32 -8.05
C GLY A 111 -10.00 -4.29 -6.69
N GLN A 112 -10.72 -3.22 -6.35
CA GLN A 112 -11.59 -3.19 -5.16
C GLN A 112 -12.92 -3.92 -5.39
N SER A 113 -13.58 -3.69 -6.53
CA SER A 113 -14.91 -4.26 -6.80
C SER A 113 -14.88 -5.76 -7.09
N GLU A 114 -13.87 -6.24 -7.83
CA GLU A 114 -13.80 -7.65 -8.26
C GLU A 114 -13.62 -8.60 -7.07
N SER A 115 -13.12 -8.10 -5.94
CA SER A 115 -12.88 -8.88 -4.72
C SER A 115 -14.01 -8.79 -3.69
N ASP A 116 -14.99 -7.89 -3.88
CA ASP A 116 -16.28 -7.95 -3.18
C ASP A 116 -17.10 -9.16 -3.68
N ASP A 117 -16.97 -9.54 -4.96
CA ASP A 117 -17.65 -10.70 -5.56
C ASP A 117 -17.03 -12.05 -5.13
N PHE A 118 -15.73 -12.09 -4.85
CA PHE A 118 -15.08 -13.29 -4.28
C PHE A 118 -15.40 -13.49 -2.79
N GLY A 119 -15.91 -12.47 -2.08
CA GLY A 119 -16.36 -12.58 -0.70
C GLY A 119 -17.71 -13.30 -0.52
N GLN A 120 -18.46 -13.54 -1.61
CA GLN A 120 -19.75 -14.25 -1.58
C GLN A 120 -19.69 -15.71 -2.07
N THR A 121 -18.54 -16.19 -2.55
CA THR A 121 -18.39 -17.58 -2.98
C THR A 121 -17.55 -18.38 -1.98
N GLY A 122 -18.10 -18.55 -0.78
CA GLY A 122 -17.73 -19.68 0.07
C GLY A 122 -18.37 -20.95 -0.46
N PHE A 123 -17.57 -21.82 -1.10
CA PHE A 123 -17.79 -23.26 -1.07
C PHE A 123 -16.89 -23.87 0.01
#